data_AF-A0A565CX32-F1
#
_entry.id   AF-A0A565CX32-F1
#
_cell.length_a   1.000
_cell.length_b   1.000
_cell.length_c   1.000
_cell.angle_alpha   90.00
_cell.angle_beta   90.00
_cell.angle_gamma   90.00
#
_symmetry.space_group_name_H-M   'P 1'
#
loop_
_entity.id
_entity.type
_entity.pdbx_description
1 polymer ?
#
loop_
_entity_poly.entity_id
_entity_poly.type
_entity_poly.pdbx_seq_one_letter_code
_entity_poly.pdbx_strand_id
1 'polypeptide(L)'
;MEAEKNFIQDHLLLSIVKKMQKSGKIVGRRTVAGQVVKESYGTAKQQHTFTIEVLWCEGIQKLPPLYPLLVKGRNLYRLMTLRQRWVNEEDRVKVLSEKHGRGAAARKMEDFKSLIT
;
A
#
# COMPACT_ATOMS: atom_id res chain seq x y z
N MET A 1 17.23 13.17 -15.21
CA MET A 1 16.86 14.47 -14.62
C MET A 1 15.45 14.33 -14.06
N GLU A 2 15.39 14.31 -12.73
CA GLU A 2 14.24 14.47 -11.83
C GLU A 2 12.87 13.97 -12.30
N ALA A 3 12.59 12.68 -12.09
CA ALA A 3 11.21 12.18 -11.93
C ALA A 3 10.91 11.85 -10.45
N GLU A 4 11.68 12.40 -9.50
CA GLU A 4 11.50 12.21 -8.06
C GLU A 4 10.51 13.21 -7.42
N LYS A 5 9.87 14.08 -8.21
CA LYS A 5 9.07 15.19 -7.67
C LYS A 5 7.59 15.10 -7.99
N ASN A 6 6.94 13.99 -7.62
CA ASN A 6 5.48 13.93 -7.42
C ASN A 6 5.04 12.85 -6.41
N PHE A 7 5.94 12.40 -5.52
CA PHE A 7 5.60 11.51 -4.40
C PHE A 7 5.12 12.31 -3.16
N ILE A 8 5.25 13.63 -3.19
CA ILE A 8 5.03 14.53 -2.06
C ILE A 8 3.62 15.12 -2.15
N GLN A 9 2.61 14.32 -1.80
CA GLN A 9 1.34 14.78 -1.17
C GLN A 9 0.37 13.65 -0.81
N ASP A 10 0.75 12.38 -1.00
CA ASP A 10 0.02 11.27 -0.39
C ASP A 10 0.43 11.11 1.08
N HIS A 11 0.05 12.08 1.93
CA HIS A 11 -0.11 11.82 3.37
C HIS A 11 -1.36 10.94 3.58
N LEU A 12 -1.37 9.77 2.94
CA LEU A 12 -2.36 8.73 3.18
C LEU A 12 -2.01 8.10 4.53
N LEU A 13 -2.55 8.67 5.61
CA LEU A 13 -2.63 7.97 6.88
C LEU A 13 -3.56 6.77 6.67
N LEU A 14 -2.98 5.60 6.55
CA LEU A 14 -3.70 4.34 6.45
C LEU A 14 -3.77 3.70 7.83
N SER A 15 -4.97 3.49 8.34
CA SER A 15 -5.20 2.66 9.52
C SER A 15 -5.44 1.22 9.08
N ILE A 16 -4.55 0.31 9.51
CA ILE A 16 -4.59 -1.12 9.19
C ILE A 16 -4.85 -1.90 10.45
N VAL A 17 -5.97 -2.62 10.49
CA VAL A 17 -6.30 -3.54 11.58
C VAL A 17 -5.84 -4.95 11.21
N LYS A 18 -4.85 -5.48 11.92
CA LYS A 18 -4.30 -6.82 11.72
C LYS A 18 -4.67 -7.75 12.88
N LYS A 19 -5.18 -8.94 12.56
CA LYS A 19 -5.29 -10.05 13.52
C LYS A 19 -3.90 -10.65 13.74
N MET A 20 -3.48 -10.76 14.99
CA MET A 20 -2.20 -11.37 15.36
C MET A 20 -2.42 -12.81 15.80
N GLN A 21 -1.58 -13.71 15.32
CA GLN A 21 -1.65 -15.14 15.63
C GLN A 21 -0.36 -15.59 16.29
N LYS A 22 -0.47 -16.49 17.28
CA LYS A 22 0.65 -17.22 17.89
C LYS A 22 0.21 -18.67 18.03
N SER A 23 0.99 -19.59 17.50
CA SER A 23 0.69 -21.03 17.52
C SER A 23 -0.73 -21.36 17.00
N GLY A 24 -1.13 -20.74 15.89
CA GLY A 24 -2.45 -20.94 15.27
C GLY A 24 -3.63 -20.25 15.96
N LYS A 25 -3.47 -19.73 17.19
CA LYS A 25 -4.53 -19.03 17.92
C LYS A 25 -4.43 -17.52 17.69
N ILE A 26 -5.58 -16.85 17.53
CA ILE A 26 -5.64 -15.38 17.48
C ILE A 26 -5.37 -14.86 18.90
N VAL A 27 -4.30 -14.09 19.05
CA VAL A 27 -3.87 -13.53 20.35
C VAL A 27 -4.41 -12.12 20.55
N GLY A 28 -4.87 -11.47 19.49
CA GLY A 28 -5.47 -10.15 19.56
C GLY A 28 -5.41 -9.40 18.23
N ARG A 29 -5.62 -8.08 18.30
CA ARG A 29 -5.57 -7.19 17.15
C ARG A 29 -4.55 -6.08 17.36
N ARG A 30 -3.99 -5.60 16.27
CA ARG A 30 -3.11 -4.43 16.21
C ARG A 30 -3.63 -3.47 15.16
N THR A 31 -3.69 -2.19 15.52
CA THR A 31 -4.01 -1.11 14.60
C THR A 31 -2.74 -0.32 14.35
N VAL A 32 -2.38 -0.18 13.08
CA VAL A 32 -1.21 0.60 12.66
C VAL A 32 -1.70 1.74 11.80
N ALA A 33 -1.35 2.96 12.18
CA ALA A 33 -1.46 4.09 11.29
C ALA A 33 -0.09 4.42 10.70
N GLY A 34 -0.03 4.60 9.39
CA GLY A 34 1.24 4.89 8.72
C GLY A 34 1.05 5.47 7.33
N GLN A 35 2.16 5.96 6.77
CA GLN A 35 2.22 6.54 5.44
C GLN A 35 2.81 5.52 4.46
N VAL A 36 2.21 5.39 3.28
CA VAL A 36 2.81 4.59 2.20
C VAL A 36 4.02 5.35 1.67
N VAL A 37 5.22 4.81 1.87
CA VAL A 37 6.48 5.41 1.40
C VAL A 37 7.02 4.73 0.14
N LYS A 38 6.55 3.52 -0.16
CA LYS A 38 6.91 2.80 -1.38
C LYS A 38 5.82 1.82 -1.77
N GLU A 39 5.64 1.60 -3.06
CA GLU A 39 4.90 0.46 -3.58
C GLU A 39 5.69 -0.23 -4.69
N SER A 40 5.46 -1.53 -4.86
CA SER A 40 6.08 -2.30 -5.93
C SER A 40 5.17 -3.43 -6.40
N TYR A 41 5.20 -3.68 -7.71
CA TYR A 41 4.50 -4.76 -8.37
C TYR A 41 5.52 -5.79 -8.87
N GLY A 42 5.52 -6.98 -8.28
CA GLY A 42 6.33 -8.09 -8.74
C GLY A 42 5.63 -8.87 -9.85
N THR A 43 6.16 -8.78 -11.08
CA THR A 43 5.57 -9.35 -12.31
C THR A 43 5.43 -10.87 -12.25
N ALA A 44 6.49 -11.57 -11.84
CA ALA A 44 6.54 -13.04 -11.85
C ALA A 44 5.51 -13.74 -10.94
N LYS A 45 5.03 -13.05 -9.88
CA LYS A 45 4.07 -13.63 -8.91
C LYS A 45 2.83 -12.77 -8.73
N GLN A 46 2.64 -11.75 -9.58
CA GLN A 46 1.60 -10.73 -9.45
C GLN A 46 1.47 -10.19 -8.00
N GLN A 47 2.60 -10.06 -7.30
CA GLN A 47 2.61 -9.63 -5.91
C GLN A 47 2.70 -8.11 -5.85
N HIS A 48 1.61 -7.47 -5.42
CA HIS A 48 1.64 -6.08 -5.02
C HIS A 48 2.09 -5.97 -3.57
N THR A 49 3.10 -5.14 -3.28
CA THR A 49 3.59 -4.87 -1.92
C THR A 49 3.73 -3.39 -1.67
N PHE A 50 3.41 -2.98 -0.45
CA PHE A 50 3.54 -1.62 0.06
C PHE A 50 4.52 -1.59 1.22
N THR A 51 5.37 -0.57 1.27
CA THR A 51 6.14 -0.21 2.46
C THR A 51 5.42 0.95 3.13
N ILE A 52 5.04 0.73 4.38
CA ILE A 52 4.31 1.69 5.20
C ILE A 52 5.21 2.11 6.34
N GLU A 53 5.56 3.38 6.41
CA GLU A 53 6.25 3.94 7.57
C GLU A 53 5.24 4.16 8.70
N VAL A 54 5.48 3.55 9.86
CA VAL A 54 4.57 3.62 11.00
C VAL A 54 4.60 5.01 11.62
N LEU A 55 3.44 5.66 11.76
CA LEU A 55 3.30 6.90 12.51
C LEU A 55 2.94 6.60 13.96
N TRP A 56 1.93 5.76 14.17
CA TRP A 56 1.56 5.25 15.49
C TRP A 56 1.03 3.82 15.42
N CYS A 57 1.08 3.13 16.56
CA CYS A 57 0.62 1.76 16.68
C CYS A 57 -0.09 1.50 18.01
N GLU A 58 -1.27 0.86 17.93
CA GLU A 58 -2.09 0.46 19.07
C GLU A 58 -2.37 -1.05 19.07
N GLY A 59 -2.70 -1.59 20.24
CA GLY A 59 -2.96 -3.01 20.45
C GLY A 59 -1.69 -3.82 20.80
N ILE A 60 -1.71 -5.11 20.48
CA ILE A 60 -0.64 -6.05 20.85
C ILE A 60 0.53 -6.02 19.85
N GLN A 61 1.74 -6.31 20.32
CA GLN A 61 2.98 -6.29 19.51
C GLN A 61 3.13 -4.96 18.75
N LYS A 62 3.11 -3.86 19.52
CA LYS A 62 3.25 -2.51 18.98
C LYS A 62 4.55 -2.39 18.18
N LEU A 63 4.47 -1.69 17.06
CA LEU A 63 5.63 -1.29 16.27
C LEU A 63 6.06 0.12 16.70
N PRO A 64 7.36 0.41 16.73
CA PRO A 64 7.82 1.76 16.99
C PRO A 64 7.44 2.69 15.83
N PRO A 65 7.30 4.00 16.08
CA PRO A 65 7.23 5.00 15.02
C PRO A 65 8.43 4.90 14.07
N LEU A 66 8.23 5.32 12.83
CA LEU A 66 9.16 5.25 11.69
C LEU A 66 9.58 3.83 11.28
N TYR A 67 8.97 2.80 11.85
CA TYR A 67 9.25 1.42 11.46
C TYR A 67 8.73 1.15 10.04
N PRO A 68 9.55 0.61 9.12
CA PRO A 68 9.11 0.25 7.78
C PRO A 68 8.34 -1.08 7.79
N LEU A 69 7.02 -1.01 7.67
CA LEU A 69 6.13 -2.16 7.63
C LEU A 69 5.82 -2.58 6.18
N LEU A 70 6.29 -3.76 5.78
CA LEU A 70 5.94 -4.35 4.48
C LEU A 70 4.56 -5.04 4.53
N VAL A 71 3.64 -4.62 3.67
CA VAL A 71 2.28 -5.17 3.57
C VAL A 71 1.98 -5.63 2.15
N LYS A 72 1.49 -6.86 2.00
CA LYS A 72 1.00 -7.34 0.70
C LYS A 72 -0.32 -6.65 0.36
N GLY A 73 -0.48 -6.18 -0.87
CA GLY A 73 -1.67 -5.46 -1.31
C GLY A 73 -2.97 -6.25 -1.13
N ARG A 74 -2.96 -7.56 -1.36
CA ARG A 74 -4.11 -8.43 -1.05
C ARG A 74 -4.53 -8.40 0.42
N ASN A 75 -3.59 -8.20 1.35
CA ASN A 75 -3.90 -8.05 2.77
C ASN A 75 -4.40 -6.65 3.05
N LEU A 76 -3.81 -5.63 2.41
CA LEU A 76 -4.25 -4.24 2.56
C LEU A 76 -5.70 -4.06 2.07
N TYR A 77 -6.07 -4.60 0.92
CA TYR A 77 -7.43 -4.50 0.39
C TYR A 77 -8.45 -5.35 1.15
N ARG A 78 -8.02 -6.52 1.66
CA ARG A 78 -8.89 -7.43 2.41
C ARG A 78 -9.15 -6.96 3.83
N LEU A 79 -8.17 -6.31 4.45
CA LEU A 79 -8.36 -5.67 5.75
C LEU A 79 -9.05 -4.33 5.52
N MET A 80 -9.99 -3.95 6.39
CA MET A 80 -10.55 -2.60 6.35
C MET A 80 -9.39 -1.62 6.56
N THR A 81 -8.98 -0.97 5.48
CA THR A 81 -8.00 0.11 5.51
C THR A 81 -8.77 1.41 5.56
N LEU A 82 -8.70 2.12 6.68
CA LEU A 82 -9.24 3.47 6.76
C LEU A 82 -8.20 4.41 6.19
N ARG A 83 -8.62 5.33 5.33
CA ARG A 83 -7.76 6.38 4.79
C ARG A 83 -8.15 7.72 5.39
N GLN A 84 -7.17 8.60 5.52
CA GLN A 84 -7.47 10.01 5.68
C GLN A 84 -8.22 10.55 4.46
N ARG A 85 -9.23 11.38 4.71
CA ARG A 85 -9.96 12.06 3.64
C ARG A 85 -9.04 13.09 2.99
N TRP A 86 -9.10 13.20 1.67
CA TRP A 86 -8.38 14.24 0.95
C TRP A 86 -9.06 15.58 1.20
N VAL A 87 -8.28 16.67 1.19
CA VAL A 87 -8.82 18.03 1.27
C VAL A 87 -9.78 18.26 0.11
N ASN A 88 -9.41 17.80 -1.09
CA ASN A 88 -10.26 17.73 -2.26
C ASN A 88 -10.32 16.29 -2.78
N GLU A 89 -11.52 15.72 -2.82
CA GLU A 89 -11.73 14.35 -3.27
C GLU A 89 -11.62 14.20 -4.81
N GLU A 90 -11.81 15.29 -5.57
CA GLU A 90 -11.65 15.27 -7.04
C GLU A 90 -10.20 15.05 -7.46
N ASP A 91 -9.26 15.65 -6.73
CA ASP A 91 -7.83 15.50 -7.00
C ASP A 91 -7.38 14.06 -6.74
N ARG A 92 -7.95 13.42 -5.72
CA ARG A 92 -7.75 11.98 -5.47
C ARG A 92 -8.19 11.14 -6.68
N VAL A 93 -9.33 11.45 -7.28
CA VAL A 93 -9.86 10.68 -8.41
C VAL A 93 -8.94 10.82 -9.63
N LYS A 94 -8.44 12.04 -9.89
CA LYS A 94 -7.47 12.29 -10.97
C LYS A 94 -6.19 11.48 -10.78
N VAL A 95 -5.58 11.55 -9.60
CA VAL A 95 -4.36 10.79 -9.25
C VAL A 95 -4.59 9.29 -9.35
N LEU A 96 -5.73 8.81 -8.86
CA LEU A 96 -6.08 7.39 -8.94
C LEU A 96 -6.26 6.91 -10.39
N SER A 97 -6.90 7.71 -11.23
CA SER A 97 -7.10 7.41 -12.65
C SER A 97 -5.78 7.33 -13.41
N GLU A 98 -4.88 8.30 -13.18
CA GLU A 98 -3.55 8.33 -13.78
C GLU A 98 -2.72 7.09 -13.38
N LYS A 99 -2.75 6.73 -12.09
CA LYS A 99 -2.12 5.51 -11.58
C LYS A 99 -2.66 4.24 -12.24
N HIS A 100 -3.99 4.10 -12.34
CA HIS A 100 -4.60 2.94 -13.00
C HIS A 100 -4.28 2.89 -14.50
N GLY A 101 -4.23 4.04 -15.17
CA GLY A 101 -3.82 4.16 -16.57
C GLY A 101 -2.40 3.64 -16.79
N ARG A 102 -1.44 4.11 -15.97
CA ARG A 102 -0.05 3.60 -15.99
C ARG A 102 0.01 2.08 -15.77
N GLY A 103 -0.74 1.57 -14.80
CA GLY A 103 -0.81 0.13 -14.52
C GLY A 103 -1.40 -0.69 -15.68
N ALA A 104 -2.38 -0.14 -16.40
CA ALA A 104 -2.96 -0.80 -17.58
C ALA A 104 -2.00 -0.81 -18.77
N ALA A 105 -1.29 0.30 -19.01
CA ALA A 105 -0.26 0.39 -20.05
C ALA A 105 0.88 -0.61 -19.80
N ALA A 106 1.36 -0.72 -18.55
CA ALA A 106 2.38 -1.70 -18.19
C ALA A 106 1.94 -3.14 -18.46
N ARG A 107 0.70 -3.51 -18.11
CA ARG A 107 0.15 -4.85 -18.41
C ARG A 107 0.10 -5.13 -19.92
N LYS A 108 -0.40 -4.18 -20.72
CA LYS A 108 -0.47 -4.34 -22.18
C LYS A 108 0.91 -4.54 -22.82
N MET A 109 1.93 -3.83 -22.34
CA MET A 109 3.30 -4.00 -22.85
C MET A 109 3.88 -5.36 -22.49
N GLU A 110 3.63 -5.86 -21.27
CA GLU A 110 4.09 -7.18 -20.84
C GLU A 110 3.36 -8.32 -21.56
N ASP A 111 2.04 -8.21 -21.74
CA ASP A 111 1.24 -9.17 -22.51
C ASP A 111 1.79 -9.28 -23.94
N PHE A 112 2.05 -8.12 -24.58
CA PHE A 112 2.66 -8.08 -25.91
C PHE A 112 4.03 -8.76 -25.93
N LYS A 113 4.89 -8.49 -24.94
CA LYS A 113 6.23 -9.08 -24.84
C LYS A 113 6.22 -10.61 -24.67
N SER A 114 5.23 -11.14 -23.93
CA SER A 114 5.05 -12.59 -23.76
C SER A 114 4.51 -13.30 -24.99
N LEU A 115 3.91 -12.59 -25.96
CA LEU A 115 3.36 -13.17 -27.18
C LEU A 115 4.40 -13.40 -28.28
N ILE A 116 5.56 -12.74 -28.16
CA ILE A 116 6.66 -12.73 -29.15
C ILE A 116 7.92 -13.44 -28.65
N THR A 117 7.87 -14.05 -27.46
CA THR A 117 8.93 -14.90 -26.88
C THR A 117 8.42 -16.33 -26.77
#